data_AF-A0A2S8FBS5-F1
#
_entry.id   AF-A0A2S8FBS5-F1
#
_cell.length_a   1.000
_cell.length_b   1.000
_cell.length_c   1.000
_cell.angle_alpha   90.00
_cell.angle_beta   90.00
_cell.angle_gamma   90.00
#
_symmetry.space_group_name_H-M   'P 1'
#
loop_
_entity.id
_entity.type
_entity.pdbx_description
1 polymer ?
#
loop_
_entity_poly.entity_id
_entity_poly.type
_entity_poly.pdbx_seq_one_letter_code
_entity_poly.pdbx_strand_id
1 'polypeptide(L)'
;MLEELKEEFIIKKVGGRFKLSTLIQKRLVALNAGSRPLVEMQSDNKMEIVLEEIKQDKIFLDTSNELRTAADGDVMIKSFDAIMSDEL
;
A
#
# COMPACT_ATOMS: atom_id res chain seq x y z
N MET A 1 20.49 12.06 -8.44
CA MET A 1 21.23 11.66 -7.22
C MET A 1 20.32 11.53 -5.99
N LEU A 2 19.63 12.57 -5.49
CA LEU A 2 18.72 12.40 -4.33
C LEU A 2 17.38 11.71 -4.68
N GLU A 3 16.76 11.98 -5.83
CA GLU A 3 15.58 11.21 -6.30
C GLU A 3 15.89 9.73 -6.45
N GLU A 4 17.05 9.42 -7.01
CA GLU A 4 17.48 8.07 -7.35
C GLU A 4 17.66 7.20 -6.09
N LEU A 5 18.18 7.79 -5.01
CA LEU A 5 18.28 7.13 -3.69
C LEU A 5 16.90 6.91 -3.06
N LYS A 6 15.95 7.84 -3.23
CA LYS A 6 14.57 7.68 -2.76
C LYS A 6 13.86 6.55 -3.50
N GLU A 7 14.07 6.45 -4.82
CA GLU A 7 13.55 5.35 -5.62
C GLU A 7 14.18 4.00 -5.21
N GLU A 8 15.48 3.96 -5.00
CA GLU A 8 16.18 2.74 -4.60
C GLU A 8 15.71 2.21 -3.24
N PHE A 9 15.42 3.12 -2.29
CA PHE A 9 14.82 2.77 -1.00
C PHE A 9 13.43 2.13 -1.17
N ILE A 10 12.57 2.74 -1.98
CA ILE A 10 11.23 2.21 -2.26
C ILE A 10 11.32 0.85 -2.96
N ILE A 11 12.22 0.69 -3.92
CA ILE A 11 12.47 -0.57 -4.63
C ILE A 11 12.87 -1.67 -3.64
N LYS A 12 13.81 -1.40 -2.73
CA LYS A 12 14.24 -2.37 -1.70
C LYS A 12 13.09 -2.73 -0.76
N LYS A 13 12.26 -1.74 -0.40
CA LYS A 13 11.10 -1.90 0.48
C LYS A 13 10.02 -2.81 -0.10
N VAL A 14 9.64 -2.63 -1.37
CA VAL A 14 8.60 -3.45 -2.02
C VAL A 14 9.13 -4.79 -2.56
N GLY A 15 10.44 -5.01 -2.52
CA GLY A 15 11.08 -6.25 -2.96
C GLY A 15 11.38 -6.32 -4.46
N GLY A 16 11.64 -5.18 -5.10
CA GLY A 16 12.16 -5.09 -6.47
C GLY A 16 11.35 -4.22 -7.43
N ARG A 17 11.96 -3.90 -8.58
CA ARG A 17 11.37 -3.00 -9.61
C ARG A 17 10.07 -3.55 -10.20
N PHE A 18 9.98 -4.87 -10.39
CA PHE A 18 8.77 -5.50 -10.91
C PHE A 18 7.58 -5.30 -9.97
N LYS A 19 7.76 -5.63 -8.67
CA LYS A 19 6.74 -5.45 -7.64
C LYS A 19 6.35 -3.98 -7.47
N LEU A 20 7.31 -3.06 -7.58
CA LEU A 20 7.04 -1.63 -7.57
C LEU A 20 6.08 -1.23 -8.70
N SER A 21 6.42 -1.59 -9.94
CA SER A 21 5.57 -1.29 -11.10
C SER A 21 4.18 -1.89 -10.97
N THR A 22 4.08 -3.16 -10.54
CA THR A 22 2.79 -3.84 -10.32
C THR A 22 1.95 -3.13 -9.25
N LEU A 23 2.56 -2.79 -8.11
CA LEU A 23 1.89 -2.10 -7.00
C LEU A 23 1.37 -0.72 -7.45
N ILE A 24 2.20 0.04 -8.15
CA ILE A 24 1.84 1.35 -8.67
C ILE A 24 0.66 1.23 -9.65
N GLN A 25 0.75 0.32 -10.61
CA GLN A 25 -0.31 0.12 -11.62
C GLN A 25 -1.63 -0.28 -10.97
N LYS A 26 -1.62 -1.28 -10.06
CA LYS A 26 -2.82 -1.73 -9.35
C LYS A 26 -3.45 -0.59 -8.53
N ARG A 27 -2.64 0.20 -7.83
CA ARG A 27 -3.15 1.31 -7.01
C ARG A 27 -3.68 2.47 -7.87
N LEU A 28 -3.03 2.81 -8.97
CA LEU A 28 -3.52 3.81 -9.92
C LEU A 28 -4.89 3.40 -10.49
N VAL A 29 -5.09 2.13 -10.82
CA VAL A 29 -6.41 1.61 -11.25
C VAL A 29 -7.46 1.81 -10.16
N ALA A 30 -7.16 1.51 -8.90
CA ALA A 30 -8.08 1.71 -7.79
C ALA A 30 -8.44 3.21 -7.59
N LEU A 31 -7.46 4.11 -7.66
CA LEU A 31 -7.68 5.56 -7.59
C LEU A 31 -8.48 6.08 -8.79
N ASN A 32 -8.29 5.49 -9.98
CA ASN A 32 -9.08 5.80 -11.18
C ASN A 32 -10.53 5.31 -11.05
N ALA A 33 -10.75 4.20 -10.33
CA ALA A 33 -12.08 3.68 -10.02
C ALA A 33 -12.81 4.45 -8.90
N GLY A 34 -12.19 5.48 -8.32
CA GLY A 34 -12.79 6.32 -7.28
C GLY A 34 -12.45 5.92 -5.84
N SER A 35 -11.47 5.03 -5.64
CA SER A 35 -10.90 4.81 -4.30
C SER A 35 -10.37 6.12 -3.73
N ARG A 36 -10.58 6.34 -2.44
CA ARG A 36 -10.00 7.48 -1.73
C ARG A 36 -8.49 7.29 -1.52
N PRO A 37 -7.69 8.36 -1.60
CA PRO A 37 -6.31 8.37 -1.10
C PRO A 37 -6.26 7.99 0.38
N LEU A 38 -5.24 7.24 0.78
CA LEU A 38 -4.98 6.85 2.18
C LEU A 38 -4.03 7.80 2.90
N VAL A 39 -3.55 8.83 2.19
CA VAL A 39 -2.67 9.87 2.68
C VAL A 39 -3.32 11.23 2.42
N GLU A 40 -3.15 12.15 3.36
CA GLU A 40 -3.58 13.53 3.19
C GLU A 40 -2.48 14.30 2.45
N MET A 41 -2.70 14.58 1.16
CA MET A 41 -1.82 15.41 0.33
C MET A 41 -2.62 16.51 -0.36
N GLN A 42 -2.00 17.66 -0.55
CA GLN A 42 -2.55 18.78 -1.33
C GLN A 42 -2.31 18.63 -2.85
N SER A 43 -1.89 17.44 -3.31
CA SER A 43 -1.59 17.16 -4.71
C SER A 43 -2.67 16.27 -5.31
N ASP A 44 -3.17 16.65 -6.49
CA ASP A 44 -4.09 15.83 -7.29
C ASP A 44 -3.35 14.79 -8.14
N ASN A 45 -2.01 14.78 -8.12
CA ASN A 45 -1.21 13.84 -8.87
C ASN A 45 -1.29 12.44 -8.25
N LYS A 46 -2.04 11.56 -8.90
CA LYS A 46 -2.23 10.17 -8.45
C LYS A 46 -0.91 9.41 -8.29
N MET A 47 0.11 9.70 -9.11
CA MET A 47 1.41 9.05 -8.98
C MET A 47 2.11 9.43 -7.68
N GLU A 48 2.06 10.72 -7.31
CA GLU A 48 2.63 11.20 -6.05
C GLU A 48 1.91 10.59 -4.85
N ILE A 49 0.57 10.53 -4.90
CA ILE A 49 -0.26 9.89 -3.87
C ILE A 49 0.18 8.44 -3.67
N VAL A 50 0.30 7.65 -4.74
CA VAL A 50 0.69 6.24 -4.66
C VAL A 50 2.08 6.08 -4.06
N LEU A 51 3.05 6.89 -4.49
CA LEU A 51 4.41 6.82 -3.95
C LEU A 51 4.44 7.16 -2.46
N GLU A 52 3.63 8.12 -2.03
CA GLU A 52 3.53 8.51 -0.63
C GLU A 52 2.83 7.44 0.22
N GLU A 53 1.80 6.79 -0.31
CA GLU A 53 1.16 5.62 0.31
C GLU A 53 2.15 4.46 0.50
N ILE A 54 3.05 4.21 -0.47
CA ILE A 54 4.10 3.19 -0.35
C ILE A 54 5.13 3.58 0.72
N LYS A 55 5.55 4.85 0.75
CA LYS A 55 6.51 5.32 1.76
C LYS A 55 5.96 5.16 3.17
N GLN A 56 4.69 5.50 3.38
CA GLN A 56 3.99 5.45 4.67
C GLN A 56 3.44 4.05 5.04
N ASP A 57 3.82 3.00 4.30
CA ASP A 57 3.39 1.62 4.56
C ASP A 57 1.86 1.43 4.54
N LYS A 58 1.14 2.27 3.80
CA LYS A 58 -0.34 2.19 3.72
C LYS A 58 -0.82 1.16 2.72
N ILE A 59 0.01 0.81 1.74
CA ILE A 59 -0.29 -0.17 0.71
C ILE A 59 0.86 -1.13 0.49
N PHE A 60 0.55 -2.37 0.13
CA PHE A 60 1.53 -3.41 -0.16
C PHE A 60 0.95 -4.47 -1.10
N LEU A 61 1.81 -5.33 -1.64
CA LEU A 61 1.41 -6.55 -2.35
C LEU A 61 1.43 -7.71 -1.37
N ASP A 62 0.36 -8.51 -1.35
CA ASP A 62 0.34 -9.77 -0.61
C ASP A 62 1.15 -10.87 -1.32
N THR A 63 1.18 -12.07 -0.73
CA THR A 63 1.85 -13.25 -1.30
C THR A 63 1.29 -13.66 -2.67
N SER A 64 0.09 -13.23 -3.00
CA SER A 64 -0.58 -13.47 -4.28
C SER A 64 -0.39 -12.31 -5.27
N ASN A 65 0.43 -11.33 -4.94
CA ASN A 65 0.64 -10.08 -5.70
C ASN A 65 -0.63 -9.23 -5.85
N GLU A 66 -1.57 -9.34 -4.92
CA GLU A 66 -2.75 -8.49 -4.87
C GLU A 66 -2.52 -7.26 -4.01
N LEU A 67 -3.08 -6.13 -4.44
CA LEU A 67 -2.99 -4.87 -3.70
C LEU A 67 -3.80 -5.00 -2.41
N ARG A 68 -3.13 -4.77 -1.28
CA ARG A 68 -3.75 -4.67 0.04
C ARG A 68 -3.48 -3.30 0.64
N THR A 69 -4.41 -2.87 1.49
CA THR A 69 -4.21 -1.68 2.31
C THR A 69 -3.93 -2.08 3.75
N ALA A 70 -3.15 -1.28 4.47
CA ALA A 70 -2.84 -1.54 5.88
C ALA A 70 -4.09 -1.54 6.78
N ALA A 71 -5.16 -0.85 6.37
CA ALA A 71 -6.44 -0.90 7.05
C ALA A 71 -7.09 -2.30 7.00
N ASP A 72 -6.86 -3.07 5.93
CA ASP A 72 -7.45 -4.41 5.77
C ASP A 72 -6.79 -5.45 6.69
N GLY A 73 -5.51 -5.27 7.04
CA GLY A 73 -4.77 -6.19 7.91
C GLY A 73 -5.25 -6.16 9.37
N ASP A 74 -5.70 -4.99 9.81
CA ASP A 74 -6.18 -4.76 11.18
C ASP A 74 -7.53 -5.47 11.43
N VAL A 75 -8.33 -5.66 10.38
CA VAL A 75 -9.61 -6.40 10.46
C VAL A 75 -9.38 -7.90 10.68
N MET A 76 -8.33 -8.47 10.08
CA MET A 76 -8.02 -9.90 10.22
C MET A 76 -7.45 -10.26 11.59
N ILE A 77 -6.67 -9.37 12.21
CA ILE A 77 -6.16 -9.56 13.57
C ILE A 77 -7.32 -9.43 14.57
N LYS A 78 -8.17 -8.41 14.41
CA LYS A 78 -9.33 -8.20 15.28
C LYS A 78 -10.36 -9.32 15.19
N SER A 79 -10.58 -9.90 14.01
CA SER A 79 -11.50 -11.04 13.86
C SER A 79 -10.94 -12.31 14.50
N PHE A 80 -9.62 -12.53 14.46
CA PHE A 80 -8.99 -13.64 15.15
C PHE A 80 -9.05 -13.47 16.68
N ASP A 81 -8.73 -12.28 17.20
CA ASP A 81 -8.81 -11.98 18.63
C ASP A 81 -10.24 -12.09 19.16
N ALA A 82 -11.24 -11.61 18.41
CA ALA A 82 -12.64 -11.67 18.81
C ALA A 82 -13.16 -13.12 18.94
N ILE A 83 -12.77 -14.01 18.03
CA ILE A 83 -13.13 -15.44 18.10
C ILE A 83 -12.51 -16.09 19.34
N MET A 84 -11.28 -15.72 19.69
CA MET A 84 -10.55 -16.30 20.82
C MET A 84 -11.04 -15.79 22.19
N SER A 85 -11.63 -14.58 22.24
CA SER A 85 -12.22 -14.01 23.47
C SER A 85 -13.64 -14.50 23.81
N ASP A 86 -14.35 -15.12 22.86
CA ASP A 86 -15.70 -15.71 23.10
C ASP A 86 -15.62 -17.17 23.59
N GLU A 87 -14.43 -17.77 23.63
CA GLU A 87 -14.18 -19.17 24.04
C GLU A 87 -13.71 -19.32 25.51
N LEU A 88 -13.75 -18.26 26.33
CA LEU A 88 -13.35 -18.29 27.75
C LEU A 88 -14.48 -17.90 28.73
#